data_AF-F3ZNH5-F1
#
_entry.id   AF-F3ZNH5-F1
#
_cell.length_a   1.000
_cell.length_b   1.000
_cell.length_c   1.000
_cell.angle_alpha   90.00
_cell.angle_beta   90.00
_cell.angle_gamma   90.00
#
_symmetry.space_group_name_H-M   'P 1'
#
loop_
_entity.id
_entity.type
_entity.pdbx_description
1 polymer ?
#
loop_
_entity_poly.entity_id
_entity_poly.type
_entity_poly.pdbx_seq_one_letter_code
_entity_poly.pdbx_strand_id
1 'polypeptide(L)'
;MKQRKVYDREFKENAVKLSYERDNMTHFARELGISVKQLYSWRSQYKIKGSESFPGNGNTAVNDDAKALVQLKKEYVRLQQEHEILKKAMGIISRSDL
;
A
#
# COMPACT_ATOMS: atom_id res chain seq x y z
N MET A 1 1.05 -26.63 12.08
CA MET A 1 0.70 -25.45 11.27
C MET A 1 1.49 -25.51 9.96
N LYS A 2 0.86 -25.39 8.79
CA LYS A 2 1.56 -25.45 7.50
C LYS A 2 2.32 -24.13 7.27
N GLN A 3 3.65 -24.18 7.17
CA GLN A 3 4.45 -22.99 6.88
C GLN A 3 4.03 -22.41 5.53
N ARG A 4 3.76 -21.09 5.52
CA ARG A 4 3.39 -20.37 4.30
C ARG A 4 4.67 -20.14 3.49
N LYS A 5 4.75 -20.72 2.29
CA LYS A 5 5.85 -20.43 1.36
C LYS A 5 5.80 -18.94 0.98
N VAL A 6 6.91 -18.25 1.20
CA VAL A 6 7.10 -16.86 0.76
C VAL A 6 7.81 -16.92 -0.58
N TYR A 7 7.25 -16.21 -1.56
CA TYR A 7 7.86 -16.01 -2.87
C TYR A 7 8.27 -14.55 -2.98
N ASP A 8 9.44 -14.30 -3.56
CA ASP A 8 9.91 -12.96 -3.85
C ASP A 8 9.04 -12.28 -4.93
N ARG A 9 9.31 -11.00 -5.17
CA ARG A 9 8.57 -10.19 -6.14
C ARG A 9 8.82 -10.65 -7.57
N GLU A 10 10.07 -10.83 -7.94
CA GLU A 10 10.48 -11.17 -9.31
C GLU A 10 9.89 -12.51 -9.76
N PHE A 11 9.89 -13.51 -8.88
CA PHE A 11 9.26 -14.80 -9.10
C PHE A 11 7.77 -14.65 -9.40
N LYS A 12 7.03 -13.86 -8.61
CA LYS A 12 5.60 -13.66 -8.82
C LYS A 12 5.31 -12.93 -10.13
N GLU A 13 6.09 -11.89 -10.45
CA GLU A 13 5.97 -11.16 -11.72
C GLU A 13 6.24 -12.07 -12.92
N ASN A 14 7.35 -12.82 -12.88
CA ASN A 14 7.73 -13.72 -13.97
C ASN A 14 6.74 -14.87 -14.11
N ALA A 15 6.29 -15.46 -13.00
CA ALA A 15 5.24 -16.49 -13.01
C ALA A 15 3.95 -15.96 -13.65
N VAL A 16 3.55 -14.72 -13.35
CA VAL A 16 2.37 -14.12 -13.98
C VAL A 16 2.60 -13.82 -15.46
N LYS A 17 3.72 -13.21 -15.85
CA LYS A 17 4.02 -12.92 -17.26
C LYS A 17 4.02 -14.19 -18.10
N LEU A 18 4.78 -15.20 -17.68
CA LEU A 18 4.84 -16.49 -18.35
C LEU A 18 3.48 -17.20 -18.37
N SER A 19 2.63 -17.00 -17.35
CA SER A 19 1.29 -17.60 -17.35
C SER A 19 0.38 -17.12 -18.49
N TYR A 20 0.66 -15.97 -19.11
CA TYR A 20 -0.10 -15.49 -20.28
C TYR A 20 0.30 -16.21 -21.57
N GLU A 21 1.48 -16.82 -21.61
CA GLU A 21 2.04 -17.51 -22.78
C GLU A 21 1.79 -19.02 -22.76
N ARG A 22 1.14 -19.54 -21.69
CA ARG A 22 0.92 -20.98 -21.49
C ARG A 22 -0.54 -21.34 -21.68
N ASP A 23 -0.79 -22.41 -22.42
CA ASP A 23 -2.13 -22.96 -22.64
C ASP A 23 -2.67 -23.70 -21.41
N ASN A 24 -1.80 -24.37 -20.65
CA ASN A 24 -2.19 -25.19 -19.50
C ASN A 24 -1.68 -24.63 -18.16
N MET A 25 -2.54 -23.82 -17.53
CA MET A 25 -2.27 -23.19 -16.23
C MET A 25 -2.05 -24.22 -15.11
N THR A 26 -2.74 -25.37 -15.16
CA THR A 26 -2.63 -26.43 -14.15
C THR A 26 -1.28 -27.10 -14.18
N HIS A 27 -0.80 -27.41 -15.38
CA HIS A 27 0.53 -27.96 -15.58
C HIS A 27 1.60 -26.94 -15.16
N PHE A 28 1.47 -25.70 -15.61
CA PHE A 28 2.47 -24.66 -15.33
C PHE A 28 2.59 -24.35 -13.82
N ALA A 29 1.47 -24.29 -13.09
CA ALA A 29 1.51 -24.12 -11.64
C ALA A 29 2.23 -25.29 -10.93
N ARG A 30 2.04 -26.53 -11.42
CA ARG A 30 2.71 -27.72 -10.89
C ARG A 30 4.23 -27.65 -11.12
N GLU A 31 4.67 -27.22 -12.29
CA GLU A 31 6.10 -27.00 -12.60
C GLU A 31 6.73 -25.96 -11.66
N LEU A 32 6.03 -24.86 -11.40
CA LEU A 32 6.46 -23.83 -10.47
C LEU A 32 6.34 -24.25 -8.99
N GLY A 33 5.77 -25.42 -8.69
CA GLY A 33 5.55 -25.89 -7.31
C GLY A 33 4.55 -25.04 -6.52
N ILE A 34 3.65 -24.34 -7.21
CA ILE A 34 2.59 -23.49 -6.64
C ILE A 34 1.21 -24.07 -6.93
N SER A 35 0.19 -23.62 -6.20
CA SER A 35 -1.19 -23.98 -6.56
C SER A 35 -1.71 -23.11 -7.70
N VAL A 36 -2.53 -23.71 -8.57
CA VAL A 36 -3.21 -23.00 -9.67
C VAL A 36 -4.03 -21.81 -9.16
N LYS A 37 -4.68 -21.98 -7.99
CA LYS A 37 -5.45 -20.92 -7.33
C LYS A 37 -4.59 -19.71 -6.96
N GLN A 38 -3.36 -19.95 -6.48
CA GLN A 38 -2.42 -18.85 -6.20
C GLN A 38 -2.04 -18.11 -7.48
N LEU A 39 -1.79 -18.85 -8.56
CA LEU A 39 -1.42 -18.26 -9.85
C LEU A 39 -2.56 -17.40 -10.42
N TYR A 40 -3.82 -17.85 -10.35
CA TYR A 40 -4.98 -17.03 -10.71
C TYR A 40 -5.10 -15.77 -9.85
N SER A 41 -4.88 -15.88 -8.55
CA SER A 41 -4.90 -14.72 -7.65
C SER A 41 -3.82 -13.70 -8.03
N TRP A 42 -2.61 -14.15 -8.35
CA TRP A 42 -1.53 -13.29 -8.80
C TRP A 42 -1.83 -12.61 -10.15
N ARG A 43 -2.42 -13.33 -11.12
CA ARG A 43 -2.86 -12.71 -12.39
C ARG A 43 -3.92 -11.63 -12.16
N SER A 44 -4.90 -11.89 -11.29
CA SER A 44 -5.93 -10.90 -10.95
C SER A 44 -5.33 -9.66 -10.29
N GLN A 45 -4.42 -9.84 -9.33
CA GLN A 45 -3.71 -8.72 -8.71
C GLN A 45 -2.88 -7.95 -9.73
N TYR A 46 -2.11 -8.63 -10.58
CA TYR A 46 -1.31 -8.03 -11.66
C TYR A 46 -2.16 -7.26 -12.67
N LYS A 47 -3.37 -7.73 -12.98
CA LYS A 47 -4.30 -7.01 -13.86
C LYS A 47 -4.73 -5.65 -13.27
N ILE A 48 -4.81 -5.53 -11.95
CA ILE A 48 -5.30 -4.32 -11.27
C ILE A 48 -4.15 -3.32 -11.03
N LYS A 49 -3.00 -3.78 -10.54
CA LYS A 49 -1.89 -2.90 -10.13
C LYS A 49 -0.58 -3.10 -10.90
N GLY A 50 -0.57 -3.95 -11.93
CA GLY A 50 0.62 -4.21 -12.75
C GLY A 50 1.82 -4.70 -11.94
N SER A 51 2.99 -4.12 -12.19
CA SER A 51 4.23 -4.39 -11.46
C SER A 51 4.18 -3.95 -9.98
N GLU A 52 3.22 -3.13 -9.57
CA GLU A 52 3.01 -2.76 -8.16
C GLU A 52 2.16 -3.79 -7.39
N SER A 53 1.73 -4.88 -8.03
CA SER A 53 0.90 -5.91 -7.42
C SER A 53 1.62 -6.80 -6.42
N PHE A 54 2.96 -6.77 -6.43
CA PHE A 54 3.79 -7.57 -5.53
C PHE A 54 4.75 -6.67 -4.73
N PRO A 55 4.23 -5.75 -3.92
CA PRO A 55 5.07 -5.14 -2.90
C PRO A 55 5.56 -6.30 -2.02
N GLY A 56 6.86 -6.36 -1.74
CA GLY A 56 7.46 -7.43 -0.93
C GLY A 56 6.78 -7.58 0.44
N ASN A 57 7.24 -8.52 1.28
CA ASN A 57 6.67 -8.72 2.63
C ASN A 57 6.62 -7.39 3.41
N GLY A 58 5.45 -6.77 3.41
CA GLY A 58 5.24 -5.40 3.86
C GLY A 58 3.97 -4.89 3.20
N ASN A 59 2.90 -4.83 3.99
CA ASN A 59 1.58 -4.39 3.59
C ASN A 59 1.63 -2.91 3.14
N THR A 60 2.08 -2.61 1.92
CA THR A 60 2.32 -1.21 1.46
C THR A 60 1.05 -0.41 1.35
N ALA A 61 -0.08 -1.03 0.95
CA ALA A 61 -1.37 -0.34 0.91
C ALA A 61 -1.78 0.19 2.30
N VAL A 62 -1.56 -0.60 3.36
CA VAL A 62 -1.81 -0.16 4.74
C VAL A 62 -0.78 0.87 5.19
N ASN A 63 0.45 0.81 4.68
CA ASN A 63 1.52 1.75 5.01
C ASN A 63 1.29 3.13 4.38
N ASP A 64 0.79 3.19 3.15
CA ASP A 64 0.55 4.46 2.46
C ASP A 64 -0.66 5.20 3.04
N ASP A 65 -1.75 4.50 3.36
CA ASP A 65 -2.87 5.07 4.11
C ASP A 65 -2.45 5.54 5.51
N ALA A 66 -1.62 4.75 6.20
CA ALA A 66 -1.08 5.13 7.51
C ALA A 66 -0.14 6.34 7.42
N LYS A 67 0.70 6.43 6.38
CA LYS A 67 1.56 7.60 6.12
C LYS A 67 0.73 8.84 5.82
N ALA A 68 -0.30 8.73 4.97
CA ALA A 68 -1.20 9.82 4.66
C ALA A 68 -1.93 10.33 5.92
N LEU A 69 -2.40 9.42 6.78
CA LEU A 69 -3.01 9.77 8.06
C LEU A 69 -2.05 10.49 9.01
N VAL A 70 -0.79 10.05 9.10
CA VAL A 70 0.24 10.72 9.91
C VAL A 70 0.54 12.12 9.38
N GLN A 71 0.66 12.27 8.07
CA GLN A 71 0.90 13.55 7.41
C GLN A 71 -0.25 14.53 7.69
N LEU A 72 -1.49 14.07 7.49
CA LEU A 72 -2.71 14.86 7.69
C LEU A 72 -2.86 15.29 9.15
N LYS A 73 -2.56 14.40 10.10
CA LYS A 73 -2.60 14.73 11.54
C LYS A 73 -1.56 15.79 11.91
N LYS A 74 -0.37 15.74 11.30
CA LYS A 74 0.69 16.73 11.51
C LYS A 74 0.27 18.11 10.99
N GLU A 75 -0.33 18.17 9.81
CA GLU A 75 -0.85 19.42 9.22
C GLU A 75 -1.99 20.00 10.05
N TYR A 76 -2.92 19.16 10.51
CA TYR A 76 -4.02 19.59 11.39
C TYR A 76 -3.50 20.23 12.68
N VAL A 77 -2.51 19.61 13.35
CA VAL A 77 -1.91 20.16 14.56
C VAL A 77 -1.24 21.51 14.29
N ARG A 78 -0.52 21.63 13.16
CA ARG A 78 0.11 22.89 12.77
C ARG A 78 -0.92 24.00 12.53
N LEU A 79 -1.96 23.73 11.75
CA LEU A 79 -3.04 24.69 11.49
C LEU A 79 -3.73 25.11 12.79
N GLN A 80 -3.99 24.16 13.69
CA GLN A 80 -4.61 24.45 14.98
C GLN A 80 -3.72 25.36 15.84
N GLN A 81 -2.41 25.12 15.83
CA GLN A 81 -1.46 25.98 16.54
C GLN A 81 -1.39 27.40 15.94
N GLU A 82 -1.34 27.52 14.62
CA GLU A 82 -1.37 28.82 13.92
C GLU A 82 -2.67 29.58 14.25
N HIS A 83 -3.82 28.90 14.25
CA HIS A 83 -5.10 29.50 14.61
C HIS A 83 -5.13 29.97 16.08
N GLU A 84 -4.61 29.18 17.02
CA GLU A 84 -4.54 29.57 18.43
C GLU A 84 -3.62 30.76 18.67
N ILE A 85 -2.50 30.85 17.94
CA ILE A 85 -1.60 32.01 18.00
C ILE A 85 -2.32 33.27 17.49
N LEU A 86 -2.99 33.19 16.33
CA LEU A 86 -3.75 34.30 15.77
C LEU A 86 -4.88 34.76 16.71
N LYS A 87 -5.62 33.81 17.29
CA LYS A 87 -6.68 34.11 18.26
C LYS A 87 -6.14 34.81 19.51
N LYS A 88 -5.01 34.36 20.04
CA LYS A 88 -4.33 35.02 21.17
C LYS A 88 -3.87 36.42 20.81
N ALA A 89 -3.29 36.62 19.63
CA ALA A 89 -2.86 37.93 19.15
C ALA A 89 -4.04 38.91 19.03
N MET A 90 -5.14 38.49 18.40
CA MET A 90 -6.37 39.32 18.33
C MET A 90 -6.91 39.66 19.72
N GLY A 91 -6.92 38.70 20.64
CA GLY A 91 -7.37 38.93 22.02
C GLY A 91 -6.45 39.84 22.84
N ILE A 92 -5.19 40.04 22.43
CA ILE A 92 -4.28 41.03 23.02
C ILE A 92 -4.58 42.40 22.42
N ILE A 93 -4.62 42.49 21.08
CA ILE A 93 -4.88 43.75 20.36
C ILE A 93 -6.21 44.38 20.80
N SER A 94 -7.28 43.58 20.87
CA SER A 94 -8.60 44.04 21.32
C SER A 94 -8.66 44.50 22.78
N ARG A 95 -7.67 44.15 23.62
CA ARG A 95 -7.58 44.60 25.02
C ARG A 95 -6.72 45.84 25.19
N SER A 96 -5.84 46.13 24.24
CA SER A 96 -4.99 47.33 24.22
C SER A 96 -5.67 48.56 23.59
N ASP A 97 -6.86 48.40 23.00
CA ASP A 97 -7.68 49.49 22.44
C ASP A 97 -8.73 50.06 23.43
N LEU A 98 -8.59 49.78 24.74
CA LEU A 98 -9.31 50.38 25.88
C LEU A 98 -8.32 50.99 26.86
#